data_AF-A0A6N2KQ49-F1
#
_entry.id   AF-A0A6N2KQ49-F1
#
_cell.length_a   1.000
_cell.length_b   1.000
_cell.length_c   1.000
_cell.angle_alpha   90.00
_cell.angle_beta   90.00
_cell.angle_gamma   90.00
#
_symmetry.space_group_name_H-M   'P 1'
#
loop_
_entity.id
_entity.type
_entity.pdbx_description
1 polymer ?
#
loop_
_entity_poly.entity_id
_entity_poly.type
_entity_poly.pdbx_seq_one_letter_code
_entity_poly.pdbx_strand_id
1 'polypeptide(L)'
;MSLVFVLCRGYDFMRSGFGPRTIILCDQCEKEFHVGCLRSHKMANLKELPKGSWFCCMDCSRIHSTLQKLLIRGAEKLPDSLLNDIKKKHEEQGLNISNNIDVRWTLLSGKINSPENKLLLSRALSIFQECFDPIVDSTIGRDLIPLMVYGKNSKGQDYGGMYCAVLTVNSCIISTGILRVFGEEVAELPLVATRNGDHGKGYFQLLFSCIEKVLAFLNVQNLVLPAAEEAESIWIEKFGFQKIKPEQQI
;
A
#
# COMPACT_ATOMS: atom_id res chain seq x y z
N MET A 1 -8.70 8.61 13.04
CA MET A 1 -7.69 8.64 14.14
C MET A 1 -8.32 7.97 15.34
N SER A 2 -7.86 6.76 15.67
CA SER A 2 -8.35 6.03 16.83
C SER A 2 -7.94 6.78 18.10
N LEU A 3 -8.91 7.21 18.90
CA LEU A 3 -8.71 7.96 20.15
C LEU A 3 -8.14 7.10 21.29
N VAL A 4 -7.55 5.94 20.98
CA VAL A 4 -7.20 4.90 21.97
C VAL A 4 -5.73 4.51 21.79
N PHE A 5 -4.88 4.95 22.71
CA PHE A 5 -3.46 4.59 22.69
C PHE A 5 -3.26 3.11 22.99
N VAL A 6 -2.36 2.47 22.22
CA VAL A 6 -2.20 1.01 22.22
C VAL A 6 -1.95 0.41 23.60
N LEU A 7 -1.16 1.09 24.43
CA LEU A 7 -0.70 0.54 25.71
C LEU A 7 -1.60 0.84 26.90
N CYS A 8 -2.33 1.95 26.89
CA CYS A 8 -3.12 2.38 28.06
C CYS A 8 -4.60 2.58 27.79
N ARG A 9 -5.02 2.53 26.51
CA ARG A 9 -6.39 2.81 26.07
C ARG A 9 -6.95 4.15 26.56
N GLY A 10 -6.08 5.09 26.92
CA GLY A 10 -6.44 6.44 27.36
C GLY A 10 -6.74 7.36 26.17
N TYR A 11 -7.19 8.58 26.47
CA TYR A 11 -7.64 9.59 25.48
C TYR A 11 -6.93 10.95 25.67
N ASP A 12 -6.03 11.05 26.64
CA ASP A 12 -5.50 12.30 27.20
C ASP A 12 -4.07 12.58 26.74
N PHE A 13 -3.82 13.76 26.18
CA PHE A 13 -2.48 14.15 25.72
C PHE A 13 -2.10 15.57 26.14
N MET A 14 -0.80 15.83 26.24
CA MET A 14 -0.28 17.19 26.49
C MET A 14 -0.19 17.96 25.16
N ARG A 15 -0.75 19.19 25.14
CA ARG A 15 -0.69 20.09 23.98
C ARG A 15 0.62 20.84 23.83
N SER A 16 1.44 20.91 24.89
CA SER A 16 2.73 21.61 24.88
C SER A 16 3.76 20.91 25.76
N GLY A 17 5.03 21.02 25.36
CA GLY A 17 6.16 20.40 26.04
C GLY A 17 6.33 18.90 25.73
N PHE A 18 7.53 18.39 26.01
CA PHE A 18 7.84 16.97 25.92
C PHE A 18 7.73 16.33 27.31
N GLY A 19 6.96 15.25 27.42
CA GLY A 19 6.81 14.53 28.67
C GLY A 19 5.96 13.27 28.57
N PRO A 20 5.49 12.71 29.70
CA PRO A 20 4.87 11.38 29.73
C PRO A 20 3.60 11.23 28.86
N ARG A 21 2.82 12.30 28.67
CA ARG A 21 1.62 12.30 27.81
C ARG A 21 1.87 12.87 26.41
N THR A 22 3.13 13.00 25.99
CA THR A 22 3.46 13.29 24.60
C THR A 22 3.16 12.03 23.77
N ILE A 23 2.50 12.23 22.62
CA ILE A 23 2.19 11.17 21.67
C ILE A 23 3.34 11.03 20.67
N ILE A 24 3.72 9.80 20.37
CA ILE A 24 4.58 9.45 19.25
C ILE A 24 3.89 8.35 18.42
N LEU A 25 4.02 8.44 17.09
CA LEU A 25 3.50 7.45 16.16
C LEU A 25 4.64 6.56 15.66
N CYS A 26 4.38 5.27 15.50
CA CYS A 26 5.31 4.40 14.79
C CYS A 26 5.24 4.69 13.29
N ASP A 27 6.38 4.96 12.65
CA ASP A 27 6.46 5.28 11.21
C ASP A 27 6.15 4.10 10.27
N GLN A 28 5.83 2.92 10.80
CA GLN A 28 5.45 1.74 10.00
C GLN A 28 4.03 1.27 10.28
N CYS A 29 3.64 1.05 11.54
CA CYS A 29 2.30 0.57 11.86
C CYS A 29 1.32 1.69 12.22
N GLU A 30 1.81 2.93 12.31
CA GLU A 30 1.02 4.15 12.55
C GLU A 30 0.23 4.15 13.85
N LYS A 31 0.50 3.17 14.71
CA LYS A 31 -0.01 3.11 16.06
C LYS A 31 0.53 4.26 16.90
N GLU A 32 -0.36 4.85 17.69
CA GLU A 32 -0.05 5.95 18.60
C GLU A 32 0.33 5.45 19.99
N PHE A 33 1.38 6.04 20.56
CA PHE A 33 1.90 5.68 21.87
C PHE A 33 2.17 6.92 22.71
N HIS A 34 1.84 6.85 24.00
CA HIS A 34 2.38 7.79 24.97
C HIS A 34 3.84 7.47 25.29
N VAL A 35 4.69 8.50 25.30
CA VAL A 35 6.11 8.40 25.74
C VAL A 35 6.23 7.77 27.13
N GLY A 36 5.36 8.16 28.06
CA GLY A 36 5.32 7.61 29.41
C GLY A 36 4.94 6.13 29.43
N CYS A 37 3.97 5.72 28.61
CA CYS A 37 3.57 4.31 28.50
C CYS A 37 4.69 3.46 27.92
N LEU A 38 5.42 3.95 26.91
CA LEU A 38 6.60 3.27 26.35
C LEU A 38 7.65 3.02 27.43
N ARG A 39 7.90 4.00 28.31
CA ARG A 39 8.84 3.87 29.42
C ARG A 39 8.36 2.84 30.46
N SER A 40 7.10 2.92 30.87
CA SER A 40 6.52 1.99 31.86
C SER A 40 6.51 0.54 31.37
N HIS A 41 6.28 0.33 30.08
CA HIS A 41 6.30 -1.00 29.45
C HIS A 41 7.71 -1.42 28.99
N LYS A 42 8.75 -0.64 29.31
CA LYS A 42 10.15 -0.91 28.96
C LYS A 42 10.40 -1.06 27.44
N MET A 43 9.58 -0.42 26.61
CA MET A 43 9.72 -0.44 25.15
C MET A 43 10.69 0.63 24.67
N ALA A 44 10.59 1.85 25.21
CA ALA A 44 11.49 2.95 24.89
C ALA A 44 11.50 4.01 26.00
N ASN A 45 12.64 4.67 26.20
CA ASN A 45 12.77 5.78 27.14
C ASN A 45 13.18 7.05 26.39
N LEU A 46 12.22 7.66 25.69
CA LEU A 46 12.45 8.84 24.87
C LEU A 46 12.58 10.09 25.75
N LYS A 47 13.61 10.89 25.49
CA LYS A 47 13.87 12.18 26.18
C LYS A 47 13.48 13.39 25.33
N GLU A 48 13.33 13.18 24.04
CA GLU A 48 12.87 14.14 23.04
C GLU A 48 12.25 13.37 21.87
N LEU A 49 11.64 14.08 20.92
CA LEU A 49 11.15 13.48 19.69
C LEU A 49 12.33 13.01 18.81
N PRO A 50 12.31 11.78 18.27
CA PRO A 50 13.32 11.31 17.34
C PRO A 50 13.45 12.23 16.12
N LYS A 51 14.69 12.50 15.68
CA LYS A 51 14.96 13.32 14.48
C LYS A 51 14.65 12.60 13.16
N GLY A 52 14.57 11.27 13.20
CA GLY A 52 14.25 10.42 12.06
C GLY A 52 13.21 9.39 12.44
N SER A 53 13.09 8.32 11.65
CA SER A 53 12.06 7.32 11.87
C SER A 53 12.18 6.62 13.23
N TRP A 54 11.02 6.36 13.83
CA TRP A 54 10.86 5.60 15.05
C TRP A 54 9.92 4.42 14.84
N PHE A 55 10.31 3.27 15.39
CA PHE A 55 9.56 2.02 15.28
C PHE A 55 9.24 1.46 16.66
N CYS A 56 8.01 1.01 16.87
CA CYS A 56 7.57 0.48 18.16
C CYS A 56 8.15 -0.91 18.49
N CYS A 57 8.63 -1.64 17.48
CA CYS A 57 9.22 -2.99 17.62
C CYS A 57 10.18 -3.31 16.46
N MET A 58 10.87 -4.45 16.57
CA MET A 58 11.80 -4.93 15.55
C MET A 58 11.11 -5.31 14.25
N ASP A 59 9.90 -5.86 14.30
CA ASP A 59 9.16 -6.22 13.08
C ASP A 59 8.77 -4.99 12.27
N CYS A 60 8.34 -3.91 12.92
CA CYS A 60 8.10 -2.64 12.24
C CYS A 60 9.37 -2.11 11.54
N SER A 61 10.53 -2.21 12.20
CA SER A 61 11.81 -1.82 11.59
C SER A 61 12.20 -2.73 10.42
N ARG A 62 12.00 -4.05 10.55
CA ARG A 62 12.25 -5.06 9.50
C ARG A 62 11.37 -4.84 8.27
N ILE A 63 10.08 -4.61 8.48
CA ILE A 63 9.11 -4.33 7.42
C ILE A 63 9.52 -3.06 6.68
N HIS A 64 9.76 -1.97 7.41
CA HIS A 64 10.19 -0.71 6.81
C HIS A 64 11.46 -0.89 5.97
N SER A 65 12.49 -1.52 6.54
CA SER A 65 13.75 -1.78 5.82
C SER A 65 13.54 -2.61 4.56
N THR A 66 12.67 -3.62 4.62
CA THR A 66 12.35 -4.48 3.47
C THR A 66 11.63 -3.70 2.37
N LEU A 67 10.64 -2.89 2.72
CA LEU A 67 9.93 -2.03 1.77
C LEU A 67 10.90 -1.04 1.10
N GLN A 68 11.80 -0.41 1.87
CA GLN A 68 12.83 0.47 1.31
C GLN A 68 13.77 -0.27 0.35
N LYS A 69 14.16 -1.50 0.65
CA LYS A 69 14.97 -2.32 -0.26
C LYS A 69 14.24 -2.66 -1.56
N LEU A 70 12.95 -2.97 -1.50
CA LEU A 70 12.12 -3.21 -2.70
C LEU A 70 12.07 -1.97 -3.59
N LEU A 71 11.89 -0.79 -2.99
CA LEU A 71 11.89 0.47 -3.73
C LEU A 71 13.24 0.76 -4.42
N ILE A 72 14.36 0.48 -3.75
CA ILE A 72 15.71 0.68 -4.31
C ILE A 72 16.01 -0.33 -5.42
N ARG A 73 15.51 -1.57 -5.30
CA ARG A 73 15.72 -2.63 -6.29
C ARG A 73 15.05 -2.35 -7.64
N GLY A 74 13.93 -1.62 -7.63
CA GLY A 74 13.22 -1.22 -8.83
C GLY A 74 12.54 -2.37 -9.56
N ALA A 75 12.41 -2.28 -10.88
CA ALA A 75 11.64 -3.23 -11.67
C ALA A 75 12.30 -4.60 -11.80
N GLU A 76 11.63 -5.62 -11.27
CA GLU A 76 12.05 -7.02 -11.31
C GLU A 76 11.31 -7.80 -12.39
N LYS A 77 12.06 -8.53 -13.21
CA LYS A 77 11.48 -9.45 -14.19
C LYS A 77 10.83 -10.63 -13.48
N LEU A 78 9.58 -10.92 -13.84
CA LEU A 78 8.85 -12.04 -13.30
C LEU A 78 9.31 -13.37 -13.95
N PRO A 79 9.47 -14.45 -13.17
CA PRO A 79 9.84 -15.75 -13.70
C PRO A 79 8.72 -16.34 -14.57
N ASP A 80 9.10 -17.09 -15.60
CA ASP A 80 8.17 -17.69 -16.57
C ASP A 80 7.08 -18.55 -15.92
N SER A 81 7.38 -19.19 -14.80
CA SER A 81 6.43 -20.00 -14.04
C SER A 81 5.19 -19.23 -13.61
N LEU A 82 5.30 -17.91 -13.39
CA LEU A 82 4.18 -17.03 -13.02
C LEU A 82 3.43 -16.49 -14.23
N LEU A 83 3.97 -16.68 -15.44
CA LEU A 83 3.40 -16.17 -16.68
C LEU A 83 2.55 -17.22 -17.41
N ASN A 84 2.58 -18.47 -16.97
CA ASN A 84 1.88 -19.59 -17.61
C ASN A 84 0.37 -19.31 -17.78
N ASP A 85 -0.29 -18.77 -16.75
CA ASP A 85 -1.72 -18.47 -16.81
C ASP A 85 -2.04 -17.33 -17.79
N ILE A 86 -1.14 -16.35 -17.93
CA ILE A 86 -1.29 -15.26 -18.89
C ILE A 86 -1.10 -15.77 -20.31
N LYS A 87 -0.05 -16.58 -20.54
CA LYS A 87 0.24 -17.17 -21.85
C LYS A 87 -0.95 -17.98 -22.35
N LYS A 88 -1.51 -18.84 -21.48
CA LYS A 88 -2.71 -19.63 -21.80
C LYS A 88 -3.92 -18.77 -22.16
N LYS A 89 -4.22 -17.71 -21.38
CA LYS A 89 -5.36 -16.81 -21.68
C LYS A 89 -5.21 -16.07 -23.01
N HIS A 90 -3.99 -15.70 -23.38
CA HIS A 90 -3.74 -15.04 -24.65
C HIS A 90 -3.87 -16.00 -25.84
N GLU A 91 -3.42 -17.25 -25.68
CA GLU A 91 -3.64 -18.31 -26.68
C GLU A 91 -5.14 -18.55 -26.91
N GLU A 92 -5.92 -18.64 -25.84
CA GLU A 92 -7.39 -18.78 -25.89
C GLU A 92 -8.07 -17.59 -26.60
N GLN A 93 -7.48 -16.40 -26.53
CA GLN A 93 -7.98 -15.18 -27.18
C GLN A 93 -7.45 -14.98 -28.61
N GLY A 94 -6.66 -15.92 -29.15
CA GLY A 94 -6.08 -15.83 -30.49
C GLY A 94 -5.05 -14.70 -30.64
N LEU A 95 -4.49 -14.20 -29.53
CA LEU A 95 -3.46 -13.17 -29.56
C LEU A 95 -2.10 -13.83 -29.80
N ASN A 96 -1.53 -13.63 -30.99
CA ASN A 96 -0.14 -14.01 -31.31
C ASN A 96 0.82 -13.17 -30.47
N ILE A 97 1.08 -13.56 -29.23
CA ILE A 97 2.22 -13.01 -28.51
C ILE A 97 3.48 -13.65 -29.07
N SER A 98 4.52 -12.85 -29.31
CA SER A 98 5.86 -13.42 -29.38
C SER A 98 6.12 -14.21 -28.09
N ASN A 99 6.78 -15.37 -28.19
CA ASN A 99 7.04 -16.26 -27.05
C ASN A 99 7.89 -15.63 -25.91
N ASN A 100 8.17 -14.32 -25.95
CA ASN A 100 9.04 -13.62 -25.01
C ASN A 100 8.46 -12.25 -24.61
N ILE A 101 7.36 -12.25 -23.84
CA ILE A 101 6.88 -11.04 -23.15
C ILE A 101 7.80 -10.72 -21.97
N ASP A 102 8.30 -9.49 -21.92
CA ASP A 102 9.02 -8.99 -20.75
C ASP A 102 8.03 -8.42 -19.75
N VAL A 103 7.66 -9.24 -18.77
CA VAL A 103 6.76 -8.83 -17.68
C VAL A 103 7.59 -8.51 -16.45
N ARG A 104 7.41 -7.30 -15.92
CA ARG A 104 8.10 -6.82 -14.74
C ARG A 104 7.13 -6.28 -13.72
N TRP A 105 7.45 -6.43 -12.45
CA TRP A 105 6.75 -5.76 -11.37
C TRP A 105 7.70 -4.81 -10.64
N THR A 106 7.18 -3.72 -10.09
CA THR A 106 7.95 -2.79 -9.26
C THR A 106 7.07 -2.17 -8.20
N LEU A 107 7.66 -1.82 -7.06
CA LEU A 107 7.02 -0.98 -6.05
C LEU A 107 7.57 0.45 -6.19
N LEU A 108 6.70 1.44 -6.10
CA LEU A 108 7.05 2.86 -6.22
C LEU A 108 6.57 3.60 -4.97
N SER A 109 7.20 4.75 -4.69
CA SER A 109 6.77 5.65 -3.63
C SER A 109 6.96 7.09 -4.05
N GLY A 110 5.99 7.95 -3.76
CA GLY A 110 6.09 9.39 -4.00
C GLY A 110 7.22 10.08 -3.22
N LYS A 111 7.75 9.43 -2.17
CA LYS A 111 8.93 9.90 -1.41
C LYS A 111 10.23 9.79 -2.22
N ILE A 112 10.28 8.97 -3.26
CA ILE A 112 11.47 8.82 -4.12
C ILE A 112 11.49 9.88 -5.20
N ASN A 113 12.49 10.75 -5.13
CA ASN A 113 12.63 11.91 -6.02
C ASN A 113 13.51 11.62 -7.26
N SER A 114 13.29 10.48 -7.94
CA SER A 114 13.97 10.18 -9.22
C SER A 114 13.07 10.50 -10.43
N PRO A 115 13.62 10.93 -11.58
CA PRO A 115 12.83 11.20 -12.79
C PRO A 115 12.04 9.97 -13.26
N GLU A 116 12.63 8.78 -13.19
CA GLU A 116 12.00 7.52 -13.56
C GLU A 116 10.81 7.19 -12.65
N ASN A 117 10.97 7.28 -11.33
CA ASN A 117 9.88 7.03 -10.38
C ASN A 117 8.72 8.01 -10.60
N LYS A 118 9.01 9.30 -10.82
CA LYS A 118 7.98 10.30 -11.14
C LYS A 118 7.24 9.99 -12.44
N LEU A 119 7.95 9.57 -13.49
CA LEU A 119 7.35 9.20 -14.77
C LEU A 119 6.43 7.98 -14.61
N LEU A 120 6.88 6.95 -13.90
CA LEU A 120 6.08 5.75 -13.65
C LEU A 120 4.84 6.06 -12.80
N LEU A 121 4.98 6.85 -11.72
CA LEU A 121 3.84 7.30 -10.92
C LEU A 121 2.85 8.13 -11.74
N SER A 122 3.32 9.01 -12.62
CA SER A 122 2.45 9.78 -13.52
C SER A 122 1.69 8.90 -14.51
N ARG A 123 2.30 7.83 -15.01
CA ARG A 123 1.63 6.85 -15.90
C ARG A 123 0.67 5.93 -15.13
N ALA A 124 1.01 5.58 -13.89
CA ALA A 124 0.10 4.84 -13.03
C ALA A 124 -1.15 5.68 -12.70
N LEU A 125 -0.95 6.98 -12.42
CA LEU A 125 -2.05 7.92 -12.18
C LEU A 125 -3.01 8.01 -13.37
N SER A 126 -2.50 8.05 -14.61
CA SER A 126 -3.39 8.12 -15.78
C SER A 126 -4.28 6.88 -15.89
N ILE A 127 -3.76 5.69 -15.57
CA ILE A 127 -4.58 4.46 -15.55
C ILE A 127 -5.64 4.53 -14.45
N PHE A 128 -5.31 5.03 -13.25
CA PHE A 128 -6.32 5.23 -12.21
C PHE A 128 -7.41 6.22 -12.66
N GLN A 129 -7.05 7.34 -13.27
CA GLN A 129 -7.99 8.35 -13.76
C GLN A 129 -8.83 7.89 -14.96
N GLU A 130 -8.34 6.92 -15.74
CA GLU A 130 -9.11 6.26 -16.80
C GLU A 130 -10.12 5.25 -16.24
N CYS A 131 -9.87 4.67 -15.06
CA CYS A 131 -10.68 3.61 -14.47
C CYS A 131 -11.61 4.07 -13.34
N PHE A 132 -11.34 5.22 -12.71
CA PHE A 132 -12.07 5.71 -11.54
C PHE A 132 -12.47 7.16 -11.70
N ASP A 133 -13.68 7.48 -11.25
CA ASP A 133 -14.08 8.87 -10.99
C ASP A 133 -13.24 9.45 -9.83
N PRO A 134 -13.01 10.78 -9.80
CA PRO A 134 -12.29 11.43 -8.72
C PRO A 134 -12.90 11.12 -7.35
N ILE A 135 -12.06 10.74 -6.39
CA ILE A 135 -12.49 10.50 -5.01
C ILE A 135 -12.35 11.82 -4.26
N VAL A 136 -13.42 12.61 -4.22
CA VAL A 136 -13.38 13.95 -3.64
C VAL A 136 -13.58 13.89 -2.13
N ASP A 137 -12.56 14.30 -1.37
CA ASP A 137 -12.70 14.52 0.07
C ASP A 137 -13.51 15.79 0.35
N SER A 138 -14.58 15.67 1.12
CA SER A 138 -15.50 16.78 1.43
C SER A 138 -14.88 17.90 2.26
N THR A 139 -13.79 17.61 2.98
CA THR A 139 -13.07 18.55 3.84
C THR A 139 -12.03 19.35 3.06
N ILE A 140 -11.34 18.69 2.12
CA ILE A 140 -10.25 19.27 1.35
C ILE A 140 -10.74 19.84 0.01
N GLY A 141 -11.82 19.27 -0.55
CA GLY A 141 -12.37 19.61 -1.86
C GLY A 141 -11.47 19.19 -3.02
N ARG A 142 -10.67 18.12 -2.83
CA ARG A 142 -9.68 17.65 -3.79
C ARG A 142 -9.81 16.15 -4.02
N ASP A 143 -9.46 15.74 -5.23
CA ASP A 143 -9.31 14.33 -5.59
C ASP A 143 -8.17 13.69 -4.78
N LEU A 144 -8.49 12.60 -4.09
CA LEU A 144 -7.57 11.84 -3.27
C LEU A 144 -6.64 10.94 -4.10
N ILE A 145 -7.03 10.56 -5.33
CA ILE A 145 -6.24 9.62 -6.15
C ILE A 145 -4.81 10.15 -6.38
N PRO A 146 -4.58 11.40 -6.84
CA PRO A 146 -3.24 11.94 -6.97
C PRO A 146 -2.49 12.03 -5.63
N LEU A 147 -3.19 12.28 -4.52
CA LEU A 147 -2.57 12.37 -3.20
C LEU A 147 -2.05 11.01 -2.74
N MET A 148 -2.82 9.95 -2.96
CA MET A 148 -2.43 8.57 -2.68
C MET A 148 -1.26 8.12 -3.58
N VAL A 149 -1.36 8.33 -4.90
CA VAL A 149 -0.31 7.92 -5.85
C VAL A 149 1.03 8.62 -5.56
N TYR A 150 1.00 9.92 -5.29
CA TYR A 150 2.22 10.68 -4.99
C TYR A 150 2.60 10.71 -3.50
N GLY A 151 1.86 10.00 -2.65
CA GLY A 151 2.05 10.00 -1.19
C GLY A 151 2.15 11.41 -0.59
N LYS A 152 1.29 12.33 -1.05
CA LYS A 152 1.32 13.76 -0.67
C LYS A 152 0.35 14.05 0.45
N ASN A 153 0.85 14.69 1.50
CA ASN A 153 0.03 15.04 2.67
C ASN A 153 -0.80 16.31 2.40
N SER A 154 -2.04 16.33 2.89
CA SER A 154 -2.93 17.47 2.73
C SER A 154 -3.88 17.61 3.91
N LYS A 155 -4.00 18.83 4.48
CA LYS A 155 -4.96 19.22 5.53
C LYS A 155 -5.26 18.12 6.60
N GLY A 156 -4.22 17.49 7.16
CA GLY A 156 -4.35 16.49 8.23
C GLY A 156 -4.48 15.04 7.76
N GLN A 157 -4.49 14.76 6.46
CA GLN A 157 -4.37 13.42 5.90
C GLN A 157 -2.93 13.13 5.48
N ASP A 158 -2.40 12.01 5.96
CA ASP A 158 -1.06 11.51 5.63
C ASP A 158 -1.16 10.34 4.64
N TYR A 159 -0.64 10.58 3.43
CA TYR A 159 -0.54 9.59 2.36
C TYR A 159 0.91 9.14 2.15
N GLY A 160 1.86 9.64 2.94
CA GLY A 160 3.28 9.31 2.80
C GLY A 160 3.61 7.83 3.04
N GLY A 161 2.71 7.07 3.66
CA GLY A 161 2.80 5.61 3.83
C GLY A 161 2.33 4.79 2.62
N MET A 162 1.78 5.44 1.59
CA MET A 162 1.26 4.77 0.39
C MET A 162 2.38 4.40 -0.58
N TYR A 163 2.27 3.20 -1.14
CA TYR A 163 3.10 2.67 -2.21
C TYR A 163 2.25 2.37 -3.44
N CYS A 164 2.85 2.49 -4.61
CA CYS A 164 2.21 2.18 -5.88
C CYS A 164 2.90 0.95 -6.49
N ALA A 165 2.23 -0.20 -6.45
CA ALA A 165 2.66 -1.42 -7.11
C ALA A 165 2.28 -1.36 -8.60
N VAL A 166 3.23 -1.66 -9.48
CA VAL A 166 3.09 -1.49 -10.92
C VAL A 166 3.52 -2.75 -11.63
N LEU A 167 2.68 -3.25 -12.54
CA LEU A 167 2.99 -4.31 -13.49
C LEU A 167 3.19 -3.73 -14.88
N THR A 168 4.34 -4.02 -15.46
CA THR A 168 4.77 -3.55 -16.78
C THR A 168 4.92 -4.73 -17.73
N VAL A 169 4.45 -4.59 -18.97
CA VAL A 169 4.64 -5.55 -20.06
C VAL A 169 5.31 -4.82 -21.22
N ASN A 170 6.48 -5.28 -21.65
CA ASN A 170 7.27 -4.65 -22.72
C ASN A 170 7.42 -3.12 -22.52
N SER A 171 7.76 -2.72 -21.28
CA SER A 171 7.95 -1.31 -20.86
C SER A 171 6.67 -0.45 -20.79
N CYS A 172 5.48 -1.01 -21.02
CA CYS A 172 4.19 -0.34 -20.84
C CYS A 172 3.56 -0.74 -19.50
N ILE A 173 3.11 0.22 -18.70
CA ILE A 173 2.33 -0.07 -17.49
C ILE A 173 0.96 -0.60 -17.90
N ILE A 174 0.59 -1.76 -17.38
CA ILE A 174 -0.67 -2.44 -17.70
C ILE A 174 -1.60 -2.49 -16.49
N SER A 175 -1.06 -2.78 -15.31
CA SER A 175 -1.83 -2.89 -14.07
C SER A 175 -1.13 -2.17 -12.93
N THR A 176 -1.88 -1.52 -12.06
CA THR A 176 -1.38 -0.71 -10.95
C THR A 176 -2.24 -0.90 -9.70
N GLY A 177 -1.65 -0.81 -8.52
CA GLY A 177 -2.34 -0.91 -7.24
C GLY A 177 -1.72 0.02 -6.21
N ILE A 178 -2.55 0.74 -5.45
CA ILE A 178 -2.11 1.52 -4.31
C ILE A 178 -2.22 0.63 -3.08
N LEU A 179 -1.16 0.51 -2.29
CA LEU A 179 -1.19 -0.22 -1.03
C LEU A 179 -0.46 0.52 0.09
N ARG A 180 -0.82 0.22 1.33
CA ARG A 180 -0.15 0.69 2.53
C ARG A 180 -0.08 -0.43 3.56
N VAL A 181 1.02 -0.52 4.29
CA VAL A 181 1.30 -1.63 5.22
C VAL A 181 1.39 -1.08 6.63
N PHE A 182 0.55 -1.55 7.55
CA PHE A 182 0.48 -1.12 8.94
C PHE A 182 1.12 -2.14 9.89
N GLY A 183 2.39 -2.47 9.66
CA GLY A 183 3.08 -3.53 10.41
C GLY A 183 2.59 -4.93 10.00
N GLU A 184 2.68 -5.91 10.90
CA GLU A 184 2.32 -7.31 10.62
C GLU A 184 0.80 -7.57 10.69
N GLU A 185 0.00 -6.66 11.22
CA GLU A 185 -1.42 -6.92 11.44
C GLU A 185 -2.24 -6.75 10.16
N VAL A 186 -2.05 -5.64 9.46
CA VAL A 186 -2.89 -5.29 8.32
C VAL A 186 -2.12 -4.50 7.26
N ALA A 187 -2.43 -4.77 6.00
CA ALA A 187 -2.17 -3.89 4.87
C ALA A 187 -3.50 -3.53 4.21
N GLU A 188 -3.58 -2.35 3.63
CA GLU A 188 -4.70 -1.92 2.81
C GLU A 188 -4.31 -1.88 1.34
N LEU A 189 -5.28 -2.17 0.47
CA LEU A 189 -5.18 -2.03 -0.99
C LEU A 189 -6.33 -1.14 -1.48
N PRO A 190 -6.25 0.19 -1.31
CA PRO A 190 -7.41 1.06 -1.53
C PRO A 190 -7.88 1.10 -2.98
N LEU A 191 -6.97 1.01 -3.94
CA LEU A 191 -7.30 1.09 -5.37
C LEU A 191 -6.45 0.12 -6.18
N VAL A 192 -7.07 -0.50 -7.17
CA VAL A 192 -6.41 -1.29 -8.21
C VAL A 192 -7.01 -0.95 -9.56
N ALA A 193 -6.16 -0.79 -10.58
CA ALA A 193 -6.58 -0.47 -11.92
C ALA A 193 -5.81 -1.30 -12.93
N THR A 194 -6.48 -1.72 -13.99
CA THR A 194 -5.84 -2.30 -15.18
C THR A 194 -6.28 -1.49 -16.37
N ARG A 195 -5.37 -1.24 -17.31
CA ARG A 195 -5.68 -0.48 -18.52
C ARG A 195 -6.86 -1.13 -19.28
N ASN A 196 -7.79 -0.32 -19.78
CA ASN A 196 -9.06 -0.79 -20.39
C ASN A 196 -8.87 -1.79 -21.55
N GLY A 197 -7.81 -1.64 -22.35
CA GLY A 197 -7.49 -2.57 -23.45
C GLY A 197 -6.87 -3.91 -23.02
N ASP A 198 -6.59 -4.08 -21.71
CA ASP A 198 -5.85 -5.21 -21.15
C ASP A 198 -6.65 -5.99 -20.09
N HIS A 199 -7.94 -5.68 -19.95
CA HIS A 199 -8.86 -6.43 -19.09
C HIS A 199 -9.03 -7.88 -19.57
N GLY A 200 -9.34 -8.78 -18.64
CA GLY A 200 -9.57 -10.21 -18.95
C GLY A 200 -8.30 -11.02 -19.26
N LYS A 201 -7.14 -10.37 -19.45
CA LYS A 201 -5.88 -11.03 -19.85
C LYS A 201 -5.06 -11.63 -18.69
N GLY A 202 -5.48 -11.46 -17.44
CA GLY A 202 -4.79 -12.02 -16.28
C GLY A 202 -3.80 -11.09 -15.56
N TYR A 203 -3.59 -9.88 -16.07
CA TYR A 203 -2.58 -8.96 -15.52
C TYR A 203 -2.87 -8.50 -14.10
N PHE A 204 -4.14 -8.25 -13.76
CA PHE A 204 -4.50 -7.91 -12.38
C PHE A 204 -4.21 -9.07 -11.42
N GLN A 205 -4.57 -10.30 -11.79
CA GLN A 205 -4.25 -11.48 -10.96
C GLN A 205 -2.75 -11.63 -10.74
N LEU A 206 -1.93 -11.35 -11.76
CA LEU A 206 -0.48 -11.40 -11.63
C LEU A 206 0.07 -10.30 -10.72
N LEU A 207 -0.41 -9.06 -10.87
CA LEU A 207 -0.07 -7.96 -9.96
C LEU A 207 -0.44 -8.31 -8.52
N PHE A 208 -1.67 -8.79 -8.31
CA PHE A 208 -2.17 -9.18 -6.99
C PHE A 208 -1.33 -10.29 -6.37
N SER A 209 -0.96 -11.33 -7.14
CA SER A 209 -0.06 -12.38 -6.66
C SER A 209 1.32 -11.86 -6.25
N CYS A 210 1.84 -10.83 -6.93
CA CYS A 210 3.09 -10.18 -6.52
C CYS A 210 2.91 -9.45 -5.18
N ILE A 211 1.80 -8.74 -5.00
CA ILE A 211 1.45 -8.07 -3.74
C ILE A 211 1.33 -9.10 -2.61
N GLU A 212 0.59 -10.18 -2.81
CA GLU A 212 0.42 -11.25 -1.81
C GLU A 212 1.76 -11.85 -1.38
N LYS A 213 2.68 -12.12 -2.32
CA LYS A 213 4.01 -12.65 -2.00
C LYS A 213 4.84 -11.68 -1.16
N VAL A 214 4.76 -10.38 -1.47
CA VAL A 214 5.43 -9.34 -0.69
C VAL A 214 4.83 -9.29 0.72
N LEU A 215 3.51 -9.23 0.84
CA LEU A 215 2.83 -9.18 2.14
C LEU A 215 3.11 -10.43 2.99
N ALA A 216 3.11 -11.62 2.38
CA ALA A 216 3.49 -12.87 3.03
C ALA A 216 4.95 -12.83 3.51
N PHE A 217 5.89 -12.35 2.68
CA PHE A 217 7.29 -12.18 3.08
C PHE A 217 7.48 -11.18 4.24
N LEU A 218 6.61 -10.18 4.32
CA LEU A 218 6.58 -9.20 5.39
C LEU A 218 5.89 -9.74 6.67
N ASN A 219 5.27 -10.92 6.63
CA ASN A 219 4.40 -11.50 7.66
C ASN A 219 3.16 -10.64 7.96
N VAL A 220 2.60 -9.97 6.95
CA VAL A 220 1.33 -9.25 7.10
C VAL A 220 0.19 -10.27 7.13
N GLN A 221 -0.64 -10.20 8.16
CA GLN A 221 -1.69 -11.17 8.45
C GLN A 221 -2.96 -10.94 7.62
N ASN A 222 -3.36 -9.68 7.45
CA ASN A 222 -4.61 -9.32 6.81
C ASN A 222 -4.40 -8.31 5.69
N LEU A 223 -5.08 -8.52 4.57
CA LEU A 223 -5.21 -7.53 3.51
C LEU A 223 -6.66 -7.04 3.48
N VAL A 224 -6.87 -5.74 3.61
CA VAL A 224 -8.19 -5.11 3.56
C VAL A 224 -8.30 -4.17 2.36
N LEU A 225 -9.51 -4.02 1.83
CA LEU A 225 -9.78 -3.12 0.72
C LEU A 225 -11.23 -2.63 0.74
N PRO A 226 -11.51 -1.43 0.21
CA PRO A 226 -12.86 -1.05 -0.15
C PRO A 226 -13.28 -1.81 -1.41
N ALA A 227 -14.50 -2.33 -1.43
CA ALA A 227 -15.09 -2.96 -2.60
C ALA A 227 -16.31 -2.15 -3.05
N ALA A 228 -16.33 -1.75 -4.33
CA ALA A 228 -17.54 -1.27 -4.97
C ALA A 228 -18.55 -2.44 -5.07
N GLU A 229 -19.84 -2.12 -5.04
CA GLU A 229 -20.91 -3.13 -5.01
C GLU A 229 -20.83 -4.08 -6.22
N GLU A 230 -20.45 -3.55 -7.38
CA GLU A 230 -20.31 -4.28 -8.64
C GLU A 230 -19.08 -5.20 -8.67
N ALA A 231 -18.07 -4.92 -7.83
CA ALA A 231 -16.83 -5.69 -7.75
C ALA A 231 -16.80 -6.66 -6.55
N GLU A 232 -17.79 -6.62 -5.67
CA GLU A 232 -17.80 -7.37 -4.42
C GLU A 232 -17.70 -8.89 -4.63
N SER A 233 -18.51 -9.43 -5.55
CA SER A 233 -18.50 -10.86 -5.87
C SER A 233 -17.15 -11.32 -6.41
N ILE A 234 -16.46 -10.47 -7.18
CA ILE A 234 -15.13 -10.78 -7.71
C ILE A 234 -14.13 -10.95 -6.56
N TRP A 235 -14.12 -10.04 -5.58
CA TRP A 235 -13.23 -10.13 -4.43
C TRP A 235 -13.49 -11.36 -3.58
N ILE A 236 -14.76 -11.71 -3.36
CA ILE A 236 -15.14 -12.86 -2.55
C ILE A 236 -14.86 -14.18 -3.30
N GLU A 237 -15.41 -14.34 -4.50
CA GLU A 237 -15.42 -15.62 -5.22
C GLU A 237 -14.06 -15.94 -5.86
N LYS A 238 -13.34 -14.93 -6.37
CA LYS A 238 -12.07 -15.16 -7.09
C LYS A 238 -10.84 -14.96 -6.22
N PHE A 239 -10.90 -14.06 -5.25
CA PHE A 239 -9.75 -13.71 -4.41
C PHE A 239 -9.91 -14.11 -2.95
N GLY A 240 -11.04 -14.73 -2.57
CA GLY A 240 -11.25 -15.31 -1.24
C GLY A 240 -11.45 -14.29 -0.12
N PHE A 241 -11.76 -13.04 -0.45
CA PHE A 241 -12.04 -12.01 0.56
C PHE A 241 -13.36 -12.30 1.28
N GLN A 242 -13.51 -11.72 2.46
CA GLN A 242 -14.71 -11.80 3.27
C GLN A 242 -15.11 -10.40 3.73
N LYS A 243 -16.42 -10.17 3.88
CA LYS A 243 -16.92 -8.92 4.46
C LYS A 243 -16.43 -8.78 5.90
N ILE A 244 -15.87 -7.62 6.21
CA ILE A 244 -15.56 -7.24 7.59
C ILE A 244 -16.89 -7.02 8.32
N LYS A 245 -17.07 -7.68 9.46
CA LYS A 245 -18.27 -7.49 10.29
C LYS A 245 -18.31 -6.05 10.83
N PRO A 246 -19.49 -5.45 11.09
CA PRO A 246 -19.58 -4.08 11.63
C PRO A 246 -18.76 -3.86 12.89
N GLU A 247 -18.67 -4.88 13.75
CA GLU A 247 -17.88 -4.89 15.00
C GLU A 247 -16.35 -4.82 14.79
N GLN A 248 -15.89 -5.08 13.55
CA GLN A 248 -14.49 -5.13 13.14
C GLN A 248 -14.13 -3.99 12.19
N GLN A 249 -15.08 -3.11 11.84
CA GLN A 249 -14.80 -1.90 11.08
C GLN A 249 -14.03 -0.93 12.00
N ILE A 250 -12.80 -0.60 11.59
CA ILE A 250 -11.86 0.25 12.34
C ILE A 250 -12.18 1.73 12.12
#